data_AF-A0A1I1KXC6-F1
#
_entry.id   AF-A0A1I1KXC6-F1
#
_cell.length_a   1.000
_cell.length_b   1.000
_cell.length_c   1.000
_cell.angle_alpha   90.00
_cell.angle_beta   90.00
_cell.angle_gamma   90.00
#
_symmetry.space_group_name_H-M   'P 1'
#
loop_
_entity.id
_entity.type
_entity.pdbx_description
1 polymer ?
#
loop_
_entity_poly.entity_id
_entity_poly.type
_entity_poly.pdbx_seq_one_letter_code
_entity_poly.pdbx_strand_id
1 'polypeptide(L)'
;MTLRFFCLLACQLLLVFACAQARANDVIDITKAEIQSSEEGYRLNTAYAFDLNHELQDAVQNGVKLHFTTEIEMTRPRWWWRDEKAVLAKRTIGISYDVLTRQYIVATNGSVPQPFTTLDDALSLIRRPARWLIAPKGALKQGEVYNVTLRMYMDRDFLSKPLQVNAINDSSWRLASNKKYFAYRAE
;
A
#
# COMPACT_ATOMS: atom_id res chain seq x y z
N MET A 1 -17.95 -50.64 -16.64
CA MET A 1 -16.66 -49.91 -16.71
C MET A 1 -16.81 -48.40 -16.98
N THR A 2 -18.03 -47.85 -16.93
CA THR A 2 -18.34 -46.45 -17.34
C THR A 2 -18.46 -45.47 -16.17
N LEU A 3 -18.87 -45.93 -14.99
CA LEU A 3 -19.12 -45.05 -13.82
C LEU A 3 -17.83 -44.48 -13.19
N ARG A 4 -16.77 -45.30 -13.11
CA ARG A 4 -15.46 -44.89 -12.57
C ARG A 4 -14.78 -43.86 -13.46
N PHE A 5 -14.94 -43.97 -14.77
CA PHE A 5 -14.40 -43.02 -15.74
C PHE A 5 -15.10 -41.66 -15.62
N PHE A 6 -16.42 -41.66 -15.41
CA PHE A 6 -17.20 -40.44 -15.22
C PHE A 6 -16.85 -39.71 -13.91
N CYS A 7 -16.63 -40.44 -12.81
CA CYS A 7 -16.15 -39.85 -11.55
C CYS A 7 -14.75 -39.24 -11.67
N LEU A 8 -13.83 -39.89 -12.39
CA LEU A 8 -12.48 -39.36 -12.60
C LEU A 8 -12.49 -38.10 -13.47
N LEU A 9 -13.33 -38.07 -14.52
CA LEU A 9 -13.51 -36.90 -15.37
C LEU A 9 -14.15 -35.74 -14.59
N ALA A 10 -15.12 -36.02 -13.72
CA ALA A 10 -15.76 -35.02 -12.87
C ALA A 10 -14.80 -34.44 -11.81
N CYS A 11 -13.93 -35.29 -11.20
CA CYS A 11 -12.89 -34.82 -10.29
C CYS A 11 -11.83 -33.95 -11.00
N GLN A 12 -11.46 -34.30 -12.24
CA GLN A 12 -10.55 -33.47 -13.04
C GLN A 12 -11.19 -32.12 -13.42
N LEU A 13 -12.48 -32.10 -13.75
CA LEU A 13 -13.22 -30.87 -14.03
C LEU A 13 -13.33 -29.95 -12.79
N LEU A 14 -13.52 -30.54 -11.60
CA LEU A 14 -13.58 -29.83 -10.31
C LEU A 14 -12.22 -29.24 -9.91
N LEU A 15 -11.11 -29.93 -10.20
CA LEU A 15 -9.75 -29.43 -9.93
C LEU A 15 -9.37 -28.24 -10.83
N VAL A 16 -9.82 -28.21 -12.09
CA VAL A 16 -9.58 -27.08 -13.00
C VAL A 16 -10.39 -25.84 -12.57
N PHE A 17 -11.58 -26.03 -11.99
CA PHE A 17 -12.39 -24.91 -11.46
C PHE A 17 -11.82 -24.32 -10.16
N ALA A 18 -11.15 -25.13 -9.33
CA ALA A 18 -10.55 -24.67 -8.07
C ALA A 18 -9.35 -23.72 -8.26
N CYS A 19 -8.64 -23.80 -9.39
CA CYS A 19 -7.54 -22.89 -9.71
C CYS A 19 -7.98 -21.56 -10.36
N ALA A 20 -9.25 -21.39 -10.70
CA ALA A 20 -9.70 -20.29 -11.55
C ALA A 20 -10.05 -18.97 -10.80
N GLN A 21 -9.93 -18.90 -9.47
CA GLN A 21 -10.39 -17.73 -8.70
C GLN A 21 -9.41 -17.26 -7.62
N ALA A 22 -8.16 -16.99 -8.00
CA ALA A 22 -7.36 -16.00 -7.31
C ALA A 22 -7.20 -14.80 -8.25
N ARG A 23 -8.28 -14.04 -8.45
CA ARG A 23 -8.13 -12.68 -9.00
C ARG A 23 -7.40 -11.88 -7.92
N ALA A 24 -6.15 -11.52 -8.19
CA ALA A 24 -5.48 -10.50 -7.41
C ALA A 24 -6.43 -9.31 -7.31
N ASN A 25 -6.81 -8.94 -6.09
CA ASN A 25 -7.51 -7.68 -5.89
C ASN A 25 -6.53 -6.59 -6.37
N ASP A 26 -6.84 -5.87 -7.44
CA ASP A 26 -6.12 -4.66 -7.86
C ASP A 26 -6.32 -3.50 -6.85
N VAL A 27 -6.66 -3.83 -5.60
CA VAL A 27 -7.01 -2.94 -4.52
C VAL A 27 -6.13 -3.27 -3.33
N ILE A 28 -5.55 -2.23 -2.73
CA ILE A 28 -4.79 -2.37 -1.49
C ILE A 28 -5.77 -2.39 -0.30
N ASP A 29 -5.74 -3.44 0.51
CA ASP A 29 -6.55 -3.53 1.72
C ASP A 29 -5.79 -3.00 2.95
N ILE A 30 -6.36 -2.00 3.63
CA ILE A 30 -5.75 -1.42 4.85
C ILE A 30 -6.18 -2.25 6.07
N THR A 31 -5.38 -3.26 6.40
CA THR A 31 -5.64 -4.21 7.49
C THR A 31 -5.44 -3.58 8.87
N LYS A 32 -4.51 -2.64 9.03
CA LYS A 32 -4.28 -1.91 10.28
C LYS A 32 -4.03 -0.43 10.04
N ALA A 33 -4.62 0.41 10.91
CA ALA A 33 -4.44 1.85 10.90
C ALA A 33 -4.64 2.38 12.33
N GLU A 34 -3.54 2.73 13.00
CA GLU A 34 -3.53 3.20 14.38
C GLU A 34 -2.58 4.39 14.52
N ILE A 35 -2.99 5.39 15.30
CA ILE A 35 -2.13 6.52 15.68
C ILE A 35 -1.70 6.31 17.13
N GLN A 36 -0.40 6.40 17.38
CA GLN A 36 0.20 6.23 18.70
C GLN A 36 0.82 7.55 19.14
N SER A 37 0.50 7.99 20.36
CA SER A 37 1.19 9.12 21.00
C SER A 37 2.56 8.67 21.50
N SER A 38 3.57 9.51 21.34
CA SER A 38 4.95 9.29 21.79
C SER A 38 5.54 10.62 22.27
N GLU A 39 6.72 10.58 22.91
CA GLU A 39 7.39 11.79 23.40
C GLU A 39 7.70 12.79 22.27
N GLU A 40 8.04 12.29 21.07
CA GLU A 40 8.34 13.09 19.88
C GLU A 40 7.07 13.65 19.19
N GLY A 41 5.90 13.07 19.48
CA GLY A 41 4.62 13.41 18.86
C GLY A 41 3.80 12.20 18.44
N TYR A 42 3.01 12.35 17.38
CA TYR A 42 2.08 11.33 16.91
C TYR A 42 2.72 10.46 15.82
N ARG A 43 2.71 9.14 16.01
CA ARG A 43 3.24 8.17 15.05
C ARG A 43 2.13 7.35 14.42
N LEU A 44 2.23 7.10 13.12
CA LEU A 44 1.32 6.23 12.39
C LEU A 44 1.86 4.80 12.34
N ASN A 45 1.00 3.86 12.72
CA ASN A 45 1.21 2.42 12.60
C ASN A 45 0.18 1.82 11.63
N THR A 46 0.66 1.25 10.53
CA THR A 46 -0.17 0.75 9.44
C THR A 46 0.25 -0.63 8.99
N ALA A 47 -0.71 -1.42 8.54
CA ALA A 47 -0.46 -2.63 7.80
C ALA A 47 -1.43 -2.72 6.61
N TYR A 48 -0.94 -3.31 5.53
CA TYR A 48 -1.61 -3.43 4.26
C TYR A 48 -1.58 -4.89 3.79
N ALA A 49 -2.60 -5.31 3.07
CA ALA A 49 -2.65 -6.56 2.35
C ALA A 49 -2.85 -6.24 0.87
N PHE A 50 -1.88 -6.59 0.05
CA PHE A 50 -1.93 -6.45 -1.40
C PHE A 50 -0.83 -7.29 -2.03
N ASP A 51 -1.02 -7.59 -3.31
CA ASP A 51 -0.03 -8.19 -4.19
C ASP A 51 0.12 -7.31 -5.44
N LEU A 52 1.26 -7.44 -6.12
CA LEU A 52 1.44 -6.82 -7.43
C LEU A 52 0.78 -7.70 -8.49
N ASN A 53 0.07 -7.11 -9.44
CA ASN A 53 -0.34 -7.84 -10.64
C ASN A 53 0.86 -8.12 -11.55
N HIS A 54 0.66 -8.98 -12.55
CA HIS A 54 1.73 -9.44 -13.44
C HIS A 54 2.50 -8.29 -14.09
N GLU A 55 1.81 -7.25 -14.55
CA GLU A 55 2.46 -6.12 -15.23
C GLU A 55 3.34 -5.30 -14.30
N LEU A 56 2.90 -5.05 -13.07
CA LEU A 56 3.72 -4.38 -12.06
C LEU A 56 4.91 -5.22 -11.61
N GLN A 57 4.75 -6.55 -11.52
CA GLN A 57 5.85 -7.47 -11.23
C GLN A 57 6.91 -7.42 -12.34
N ASP A 58 6.49 -7.56 -13.60
CA ASP A 58 7.36 -7.49 -14.76
C ASP A 58 8.07 -6.14 -14.84
N ALA A 59 7.35 -5.04 -14.60
CA ALA A 59 7.92 -3.70 -14.59
C ALA A 59 9.07 -3.58 -13.59
N VAL A 60 8.86 -4.05 -12.34
CA VAL A 60 9.91 -4.02 -11.30
C VAL A 60 11.12 -4.84 -11.74
N GLN A 61 10.91 -6.06 -12.25
CA GLN A 61 11.99 -6.94 -12.70
C GLN A 61 12.79 -6.37 -13.88
N ASN A 62 12.13 -5.58 -14.73
CA ASN A 62 12.78 -4.83 -15.82
C ASN A 62 13.40 -3.50 -15.37
N GLY A 63 13.49 -3.25 -14.06
CA GLY A 63 14.17 -2.08 -13.48
C GLY A 63 13.30 -0.83 -13.32
N VAL A 64 11.99 -0.92 -13.55
CA VAL A 64 11.06 0.18 -13.25
C VAL A 64 10.92 0.30 -11.74
N LYS A 65 11.07 1.52 -11.22
CA LYS A 65 10.87 1.79 -9.79
C LYS A 65 9.39 2.04 -9.53
N LEU A 66 8.79 1.27 -8.62
CA LEU A 66 7.43 1.51 -8.16
C LEU A 66 7.47 2.25 -6.83
N HIS A 67 6.70 3.32 -6.72
CA HIS A 67 6.61 4.14 -5.52
C HIS A 67 5.25 3.96 -4.88
N PHE A 68 5.22 3.66 -3.59
CA PHE A 68 4.00 3.54 -2.81
C PHE A 68 3.93 4.68 -1.80
N THR A 69 2.91 5.53 -1.94
CA THR A 69 2.70 6.68 -1.07
C THR A 69 1.57 6.39 -0.10
N THR A 70 1.89 6.45 1.20
CA THR A 70 0.89 6.53 2.28
C THR A 70 0.62 7.99 2.58
N GLU A 71 -0.65 8.40 2.51
CA GLU A 71 -1.12 9.74 2.86
C GLU A 71 -2.10 9.65 4.01
N ILE A 72 -1.86 10.47 5.04
CA ILE A 72 -2.76 10.65 6.16
C ILE A 72 -3.15 12.13 6.27
N GLU A 73 -4.44 12.36 6.45
CA GLU A 73 -5.01 13.67 6.71
C GLU A 73 -5.84 13.62 7.99
N MET A 74 -5.61 14.59 8.89
CA MET A 74 -6.37 14.76 10.11
C MET A 74 -7.10 16.10 10.06
N THR A 75 -8.41 16.06 10.15
CA THR A 75 -9.28 17.24 10.14
C THR A 75 -10.03 17.35 11.44
N ARG A 76 -10.22 18.58 11.92
CA ARG A 76 -11.06 18.82 13.10
C ARG A 76 -12.51 19.03 12.65
N PRO A 77 -13.49 18.27 13.16
CA PRO A 77 -14.89 18.51 12.88
C PRO A 77 -15.33 19.86 13.48
N ARG A 78 -15.68 20.85 12.65
CA ARG A 78 -16.26 22.14 13.09
C ARG A 78 -17.56 22.43 12.33
N TRP A 79 -18.60 22.86 13.05
CA TRP A 79 -20.00 22.77 12.61
C TRP A 79 -20.48 23.74 11.52
N TRP A 80 -19.72 24.75 11.06
CA TRP A 80 -20.36 25.80 10.25
C TRP A 80 -19.54 26.52 9.17
N TRP A 81 -18.25 26.23 8.90
CA TRP A 81 -17.64 26.85 7.68
C TRP A 81 -16.33 26.28 7.10
N ARG A 82 -15.53 25.44 7.77
CA ARG A 82 -14.34 24.83 7.13
C ARG A 82 -13.72 23.74 8.00
N ASP A 83 -13.45 22.57 7.43
CA ASP A 83 -12.55 21.60 8.04
C ASP A 83 -11.13 22.17 8.02
N GLU A 84 -10.57 22.43 9.20
CA GLU A 84 -9.18 22.84 9.34
C GLU A 84 -8.31 21.58 9.27
N LYS A 85 -7.48 21.47 8.23
CA LYS A 85 -6.48 20.39 8.11
C LYS A 85 -5.44 20.58 9.20
N ALA A 86 -5.57 19.86 10.30
CA ALA A 86 -4.65 19.92 11.42
C ALA A 86 -3.31 19.24 11.07
N VAL A 87 -3.37 18.13 10.32
CA VAL A 87 -2.19 17.38 9.89
C VAL A 87 -2.41 16.87 8.47
N LEU A 88 -1.41 17.05 7.62
CA LEU A 88 -1.29 16.36 6.33
C LEU A 88 0.14 15.83 6.24
N ALA A 89 0.29 14.51 6.23
CA ALA A 89 1.60 13.87 6.14
C ALA A 89 1.60 12.82 5.03
N LYS A 90 2.72 12.74 4.30
CA LYS A 90 2.94 11.74 3.27
C LYS A 90 4.26 11.03 3.49
N ARG A 91 4.28 9.73 3.25
CA ARG A 91 5.50 8.93 3.21
C ARG A 91 5.49 8.03 2.00
N THR A 92 6.58 8.06 1.25
CA THR A 92 6.75 7.27 0.04
C THR A 92 7.85 6.22 0.25
N ILE A 93 7.54 4.99 -0.13
CA ILE A 93 8.45 3.84 -0.14
C ILE A 93 8.57 3.36 -1.58
N GLY A 94 9.79 3.30 -2.10
CA GLY A 94 10.09 2.81 -3.43
C GLY A 94 10.62 1.37 -3.39
N ILE A 95 10.27 0.59 -4.41
CA ILE A 95 10.87 -0.71 -4.71
C ILE A 95 11.43 -0.71 -6.12
N SER A 96 12.60 -1.32 -6.30
CA SER A 96 13.24 -1.48 -7.60
C SER A 96 14.05 -2.77 -7.64
N TYR A 97 14.27 -3.32 -8.82
CA TYR A 97 15.18 -4.45 -9.00
C TYR A 97 16.55 -3.96 -9.52
N ASP A 98 17.62 -4.37 -8.85
CA ASP A 98 18.99 -4.20 -9.32
C ASP A 98 19.42 -5.46 -10.06
N VAL A 99 19.61 -5.32 -11.37
CA VAL A 99 19.95 -6.42 -12.29
C VAL A 99 21.37 -6.95 -12.05
N LEU A 100 22.29 -6.09 -11.59
CA LEU A 100 23.69 -6.47 -11.37
C LEU A 100 23.81 -7.36 -10.12
N THR A 101 23.19 -6.93 -9.03
CA THR A 101 23.21 -7.67 -7.75
C THR A 101 22.11 -8.72 -7.67
N ARG A 102 21.15 -8.70 -8.60
CA ARG A 102 19.95 -9.56 -8.65
C ARG A 102 19.10 -9.46 -7.39
N GLN A 103 19.00 -8.26 -6.83
CA GLN A 103 18.33 -7.99 -5.57
C GLN A 103 17.21 -6.96 -5.75
N TYR A 104 16.14 -7.13 -4.98
CA TYR A 104 15.12 -6.11 -4.80
C TYR A 104 15.62 -5.10 -3.77
N ILE A 105 15.61 -3.83 -4.12
CA ILE A 105 16.01 -2.74 -3.24
C ILE A 105 14.76 -1.98 -2.82
N VAL A 106 14.52 -1.89 -1.50
CA VAL A 106 13.45 -1.08 -0.94
C VAL A 106 14.04 0.15 -0.27
N ALA A 107 13.58 1.32 -0.68
CA ALA A 107 14.05 2.61 -0.17
C ALA A 107 12.88 3.41 0.37
N THR A 108 12.99 3.86 1.62
CA THR A 108 12.06 4.83 2.19
C THR A 108 12.72 6.20 2.21
N ASN A 109 11.97 7.27 1.92
CA ASN A 109 12.55 8.62 1.90
C ASN A 109 13.28 8.92 3.23
N GLY A 110 14.56 9.31 3.14
CA GLY A 110 15.42 9.60 4.29
C GLY A 110 15.97 8.37 5.04
N SER A 111 15.81 7.14 4.52
CA SER A 111 16.35 5.91 5.11
C SER A 111 17.34 5.22 4.17
N VAL A 112 18.24 4.41 4.73
CA VAL A 112 19.17 3.59 3.96
C VAL A 112 18.39 2.54 3.16
N PRO A 113 18.64 2.38 1.84
CA PRO A 113 18.02 1.33 1.04
C PRO A 113 18.36 -0.06 1.58
N GLN A 114 17.37 -0.96 1.59
CA GLN A 114 17.51 -2.31 2.10
C GLN A 114 17.40 -3.33 0.95
N PRO A 115 18.38 -4.25 0.79
CA PRO A 115 18.33 -5.29 -0.23
C PRO A 115 17.53 -6.51 0.25
N PHE A 116 16.85 -7.16 -0.68
CA PHE A 116 16.07 -8.38 -0.51
C PHE A 116 16.31 -9.34 -1.68
N THR A 117 16.28 -10.63 -1.41
CA THR A 117 16.49 -11.68 -2.42
C THR A 117 15.22 -12.02 -3.18
N THR A 118 14.05 -11.90 -2.53
CA THR A 118 12.75 -12.20 -3.13
C THR A 118 11.85 -10.96 -3.17
N LEU A 119 10.94 -10.93 -4.14
CA LEU A 119 9.94 -9.86 -4.25
C LEU A 119 9.02 -9.85 -3.03
N ASP A 120 8.63 -11.02 -2.54
CA ASP A 120 7.70 -11.13 -1.41
C ASP A 120 8.32 -10.58 -0.12
N ASP A 121 9.61 -10.84 0.13
CA ASP A 121 10.32 -10.26 1.28
C ASP A 121 10.38 -8.73 1.18
N ALA A 122 10.67 -8.19 -0.02
CA ALA A 122 10.67 -6.75 -0.26
C ALA A 122 9.27 -6.14 -0.05
N LEU A 123 8.22 -6.78 -0.57
CA LEU A 123 6.83 -6.37 -0.38
C LEU A 123 6.39 -6.47 1.08
N SER A 124 6.92 -7.41 1.86
CA SER A 124 6.59 -7.56 3.28
C SER A 124 6.89 -6.28 4.08
N LEU A 125 7.99 -5.58 3.76
CA LEU A 125 8.34 -4.30 4.37
C LEU A 125 7.34 -3.20 3.97
N ILE A 126 6.92 -3.18 2.70
CA ILE A 126 5.95 -2.19 2.19
C ILE A 126 4.55 -2.46 2.77
N ARG A 127 4.18 -3.72 2.94
CA ARG A 127 2.93 -4.16 3.58
C ARG A 127 2.91 -3.79 5.07
N ARG A 128 4.06 -3.78 5.75
CA ARG A 128 4.19 -3.44 7.19
C ARG A 128 5.32 -2.43 7.43
N PRO A 129 5.13 -1.16 7.00
CA PRO A 129 6.17 -0.17 7.11
C PRO A 129 6.45 0.18 8.58
N ALA A 130 7.69 0.58 8.86
CA ALA A 130 8.06 1.04 10.19
C ALA A 130 7.22 2.25 10.62
N ARG A 131 6.87 2.30 11.91
CA ARG A 131 6.13 3.40 12.53
C ARG A 131 6.87 4.72 12.33
N TRP A 132 6.19 5.75 11.86
CA TRP A 132 6.79 7.06 11.54
C TRP A 132 6.01 8.21 12.13
N LEU A 133 6.73 9.30 12.42
CA LEU A 133 6.17 10.53 12.97
C LEU A 133 5.35 11.25 11.89
N ILE A 134 4.07 11.47 12.14
CA ILE A 134 3.14 12.17 11.24
C ILE A 134 2.90 13.62 11.67
N ALA A 135 3.08 13.92 12.95
CA ALA A 135 2.97 15.27 13.48
C ALA A 135 3.78 15.38 14.78
N PRO A 136 4.45 16.52 15.04
CA PRO A 136 5.17 16.74 16.28
C PRO A 136 4.21 16.87 17.47
N LYS A 137 4.75 16.72 18.68
CA LYS A 137 4.01 16.99 19.91
C LYS A 137 3.49 18.43 19.91
N GLY A 138 2.20 18.61 20.23
CA GLY A 138 1.53 19.93 20.22
C GLY A 138 0.87 20.31 18.89
N ALA A 139 1.05 19.53 17.81
CA ALA A 139 0.33 19.77 16.55
C ALA A 139 -1.19 19.52 16.67
N LEU A 140 -1.59 18.66 17.60
CA LEU A 140 -2.99 18.42 17.92
C LEU A 140 -3.29 19.01 19.30
N LYS A 141 -4.44 19.67 19.42
CA LYS A 141 -4.95 20.10 20.74
C LYS A 141 -5.45 18.88 21.52
N GLN A 142 -4.97 18.74 22.75
CA GLN A 142 -5.32 17.65 23.67
C GLN A 142 -6.83 17.61 23.98
N GLY A 143 -7.39 16.41 24.12
CA GLY A 143 -8.80 16.16 24.44
C GLY A 143 -9.75 16.23 23.24
N GLU A 144 -9.33 16.83 22.13
CA GLU A 144 -10.12 16.99 20.92
C GLU A 144 -10.14 15.71 20.08
N VAL A 145 -11.22 15.53 19.32
CA VAL A 145 -11.39 14.41 18.39
C VAL A 145 -11.19 14.89 16.96
N TYR A 146 -10.36 14.18 16.20
CA TYR A 146 -10.05 14.45 14.81
C TYR A 146 -10.60 13.34 13.92
N ASN A 147 -11.11 13.72 12.75
CA ASN A 147 -11.43 12.80 11.67
C ASN A 147 -10.16 12.52 10.89
N VAL A 148 -9.80 11.25 10.81
CA VAL A 148 -8.61 10.78 10.12
C VAL A 148 -9.03 10.13 8.81
N THR A 149 -8.39 10.54 7.72
CA THR A 149 -8.47 9.89 6.42
C THR A 149 -7.10 9.31 6.10
N LEU A 150 -7.05 8.01 5.86
CA LEU A 150 -5.83 7.29 5.47
C LEU A 150 -6.03 6.66 4.09
N ARG A 151 -5.02 6.78 3.23
CA ARG A 151 -4.96 6.02 1.99
C ARG A 151 -3.53 5.66 1.64
N MET A 152 -3.38 4.54 0.96
CA MET A 152 -2.17 4.13 0.27
C MET A 152 -2.44 3.93 -1.22
N TYR A 153 -1.50 4.31 -2.07
CA TYR A 153 -1.58 4.14 -3.51
C TYR A 153 -0.18 4.02 -4.11
N MET A 154 -0.10 3.34 -5.26
CA MET A 154 1.07 3.40 -6.11
C MET A 154 1.08 4.75 -6.85
N ASP A 155 2.14 5.51 -6.63
CA ASP A 155 2.31 6.86 -7.13
C ASP A 155 2.97 6.83 -8.52
N ARG A 156 2.15 7.14 -9.52
CA ARG A 156 2.56 7.12 -10.94
C ARG A 156 3.31 8.38 -11.34
N ASP A 157 3.28 9.43 -10.53
CA ASP A 157 3.98 10.69 -10.84
C ASP A 157 5.51 10.50 -10.85
N PHE A 158 5.99 9.43 -10.20
CA PHE A 158 7.38 9.00 -10.20
C PHE A 158 7.78 8.16 -11.43
N LEU A 159 6.82 7.70 -12.24
CA LEU A 159 7.14 6.99 -13.49
C LEU A 159 7.71 7.96 -14.52
N SER A 160 8.53 7.45 -15.44
CA SER A 160 8.99 8.24 -16.58
C SER A 160 7.79 8.70 -17.43
N LYS A 161 7.88 9.87 -18.07
CA LYS A 161 6.77 10.42 -18.87
C LYS A 161 6.18 9.42 -19.90
N PRO A 162 6.99 8.61 -20.63
CA PRO A 162 6.43 7.59 -21.51
C PRO A 162 5.61 6.53 -20.78
N LEU A 163 6.07 6.06 -19.62
CA LEU A 163 5.34 5.08 -18.80
C LEU A 163 4.07 5.67 -18.18
N GLN A 164 4.06 6.98 -17.87
CA GLN A 164 2.86 7.65 -17.41
C GLN A 164 1.72 7.58 -18.44
N VAL A 165 2.03 7.68 -19.74
CA VAL A 165 1.01 7.56 -20.81
C VAL A 165 0.37 6.18 -20.83
N ASN A 166 1.18 5.12 -20.69
CA ASN A 166 0.68 3.75 -20.60
C ASN A 166 -0.18 3.56 -19.35
N ALA A 167 0.31 4.05 -18.21
CA ALA A 167 -0.36 3.92 -16.91
C ALA A 167 -1.66 4.73 -16.81
N ILE A 168 -1.90 5.71 -17.69
CA ILE A 168 -3.17 6.44 -17.80
C ILE A 168 -4.24 5.57 -18.49
N ASN A 169 -3.84 4.84 -19.53
CA ASN A 169 -4.73 4.03 -20.35
C ASN A 169 -4.95 2.63 -19.78
N ASP A 170 -4.03 2.14 -18.96
CA ASP A 170 -4.09 0.81 -18.37
C ASP A 170 -4.40 0.85 -16.86
N SER A 171 -5.44 0.11 -16.47
CA SER A 171 -5.84 -0.04 -15.06
C SER A 171 -4.90 -0.93 -14.25
N SER A 172 -4.08 -1.77 -14.88
CA SER A 172 -3.08 -2.59 -14.18
C SER A 172 -2.08 -1.74 -13.38
N TRP A 173 -1.80 -0.51 -13.84
CA TRP A 173 -0.96 0.45 -13.15
C TRP A 173 -1.69 1.23 -12.05
N ARG A 174 -2.94 0.88 -11.73
CA ARG A 174 -3.77 1.57 -10.74
C ARG A 174 -3.95 0.72 -9.48
N LEU A 175 -2.87 0.53 -8.74
CA LEU A 175 -2.92 -0.14 -7.45
C LEU A 175 -3.13 0.89 -6.33
N ALA A 176 -4.33 0.91 -5.75
CA ALA A 176 -4.69 1.85 -4.69
C ALA A 176 -5.65 1.25 -3.67
N SER A 177 -5.62 1.77 -2.45
CA SER A 177 -6.61 1.44 -1.42
C SER A 177 -7.82 2.35 -1.49
N ASN A 178 -8.93 1.84 -0.96
CA ASN A 178 -10.03 2.72 -0.54
C ASN A 178 -9.58 3.61 0.62
N LYS A 179 -10.14 4.82 0.69
CA LYS A 179 -9.91 5.71 1.84
C LYS A 179 -10.48 5.07 3.10
N LYS A 180 -9.65 4.92 4.14
CA LYS A 180 -10.07 4.48 5.46
C LYS A 180 -10.31 5.70 6.34
N TYR A 181 -11.51 5.74 6.93
CA TYR A 181 -11.94 6.81 7.82
C TYR A 181 -12.05 6.29 9.25
N PHE A 182 -11.50 7.02 10.21
CA PHE A 182 -11.64 6.73 11.62
C PHE A 182 -11.47 8.00 12.46
N ALA A 183 -11.98 8.00 13.68
CA ALA A 183 -11.78 9.10 14.62
C ALA A 183 -10.55 8.83 15.50
N TYR A 184 -9.81 9.88 15.84
CA TYR A 184 -8.70 9.83 16.78
C TYR A 184 -8.86 10.93 17.82
N ARG A 185 -8.84 10.56 19.11
CA ARG A 185 -8.80 11.52 20.22
C ARG A 185 -7.33 11.82 20.53
N ALA A 186 -6.95 13.10 20.49
CA ALA A 186 -5.61 13.52 20.86
C ALA A 186 -5.44 13.42 22.38
N GLU A 187 -4.50 12.58 22.80
CA GLU A 187 -4.05 12.42 24.20
C GLU A 187 -2.94 13.41 24.56
#